data_AF-A0A962M072-F1
#
_entry.id   AF-A0A962M072-F1
#
_cell.length_a   1.000
_cell.length_b   1.000
_cell.length_c   1.000
_cell.angle_alpha   90.00
_cell.angle_beta   90.00
_cell.angle_gamma   90.00
#
_symmetry.space_group_name_H-M   'P 1'
#
loop_
_entity.id
_entity.type
_entity.pdbx_description
1 polymer ?
#
loop_
_entity_poly.entity_id
_entity_poly.type
_entity_poly.pdbx_seq_one_letter_code
_entity_poly.pdbx_strand_id
1 'polypeptide(L)'
;WRTPLQYYWQGHQILTAPPPSSGGLALLQLLGIMDFARPLFKDVPHNSPRYVHLLAEIEKRVFADRAEYLGDTDFVDVPVGRLLDPQYLMRQATALKPAAISDTGSTGPGLESHQT
;
A
#
# COMPACT_ATOMS: atom_id res chain seq x y z
N TRP A 1 -0.40 6.46 25.11
CA TRP A 1 -0.60 7.28 23.91
C TRP A 1 0.41 6.86 22.86
N ARG A 2 0.02 6.80 21.57
CA ARG A 2 0.93 6.49 20.45
C ARG A 2 0.97 7.68 19.49
N THR A 3 2.13 7.96 18.89
CA THR A 3 2.29 9.00 17.87
C THR A 3 1.53 8.59 16.61
N PRO A 4 0.70 9.47 16.00
CA PRO A 4 0.02 9.15 14.75
C PRO A 4 1.01 8.93 13.62
N LEU A 5 0.64 8.10 12.64
CA LEU A 5 1.37 8.07 11.38
C LEU A 5 1.16 9.39 10.65
N GLN A 6 2.24 9.90 10.05
CA GLN A 6 2.26 11.16 9.33
C GLN A 6 2.78 10.91 7.92
N TYR A 7 2.09 11.46 6.92
CA TYR A 7 2.48 11.35 5.53
C TYR A 7 2.04 12.60 4.77
N TYR A 8 2.86 13.06 3.83
CA TYR A 8 2.51 14.19 2.97
C TYR A 8 2.10 13.69 1.60
N TRP A 9 0.91 14.09 1.15
CA TRP A 9 0.37 13.68 -0.14
C TRP A 9 -0.35 14.86 -0.79
N GLN A 10 0.09 15.22 -2.01
CA GLN A 10 -0.48 16.30 -2.83
C GLN A 10 -0.69 17.64 -2.07
N GLY A 11 0.30 18.04 -1.26
CA GLY A 11 0.24 19.29 -0.49
C GLY A 11 -0.55 19.21 0.82
N HIS A 12 -1.07 18.05 1.18
CA HIS A 12 -1.79 17.82 2.43
C HIS A 12 -0.99 16.94 3.39
N GLN A 13 -1.06 17.25 4.68
CA GLN A 13 -0.56 16.38 5.74
C GLN A 13 -1.68 15.43 6.17
N ILE A 14 -1.40 14.13 6.09
CA ILE A 14 -2.29 13.07 6.51
C ILE A 14 -1.82 12.60 7.87
N LEU A 15 -2.73 12.66 8.86
CA LEU A 15 -2.55 12.10 10.19
C LEU A 15 -3.51 10.91 10.33
N THR A 16 -2.98 9.73 10.63
CA THR A 16 -3.79 8.50 10.71
C THR A 16 -3.31 7.55 11.80
N ALA A 17 -4.11 6.53 12.11
CA ALA A 17 -3.86 5.60 13.20
C ALA A 17 -2.57 4.79 12.99
N PRO A 18 -1.67 4.71 13.99
CA PRO A 18 -0.52 3.82 13.95
C PRO A 18 -0.91 2.38 14.29
N PRO A 19 0.02 1.40 14.17
CA PRO A 19 -0.14 0.11 14.82
C PRO A 19 -0.59 0.27 16.29
N PRO A 20 -1.46 -0.63 16.81
CA PRO A 20 -1.86 -1.92 16.24
C PRO A 20 -2.94 -1.84 15.14
N SER A 21 -3.41 -0.65 14.76
CA SER A 21 -4.28 -0.52 13.59
C SER A 21 -3.50 -0.77 12.31
N SER A 22 -4.05 -1.59 11.42
CA SER A 22 -3.53 -1.75 10.06
C SER A 22 -3.99 -0.66 9.10
N GLY A 23 -5.11 0.01 9.42
CA GLY A 23 -5.79 0.91 8.49
C GLY A 23 -4.96 2.14 8.11
N GLY A 24 -4.21 2.71 9.05
CA GLY A 24 -3.39 3.89 8.76
C GLY A 24 -2.24 3.57 7.81
N LEU A 25 -1.49 2.50 8.08
CA LEU A 25 -0.40 2.08 7.18
C LEU A 25 -0.93 1.67 5.80
N ALA A 26 -2.04 0.92 5.75
CA ALA A 26 -2.67 0.53 4.50
C ALA A 26 -3.10 1.73 3.65
N LEU A 27 -3.71 2.75 4.26
CA LEU A 27 -4.09 3.99 3.59
C LEU A 27 -2.87 4.71 2.99
N LEU A 28 -1.79 4.82 3.77
CA LEU A 28 -0.59 5.52 3.33
C LEU A 28 0.12 4.78 2.18
N GLN A 29 0.18 3.45 2.23
CA GLN A 29 0.69 2.65 1.12
C GLN A 29 -0.17 2.82 -0.14
N LEU A 30 -1.50 2.74 -0.02
CA LEU A 30 -2.42 2.91 -1.14
C LEU A 30 -2.19 4.26 -1.84
N LEU A 31 -2.11 5.35 -1.07
CA LEU A 31 -1.88 6.69 -1.60
C LEU A 31 -0.51 6.83 -2.26
N GLY A 32 0.53 6.27 -1.64
CA GLY A 32 1.88 6.28 -2.18
C GLY A 32 2.00 5.50 -3.49
N ILE A 33 1.45 4.28 -3.56
CA ILE A 33 1.42 3.47 -4.78
C ILE A 33 0.60 4.18 -5.86
N MET A 34 -0.56 4.74 -5.51
CA MET A 34 -1.41 5.48 -6.45
C MET A 34 -0.68 6.70 -7.04
N ASP A 35 0.21 7.35 -6.29
CA ASP A 35 0.98 8.49 -6.78
C ASP A 35 1.95 8.09 -7.89
N PHE A 36 2.68 6.98 -7.71
CA PHE A 36 3.56 6.43 -8.75
C PHE A 36 2.76 5.82 -9.91
N ALA A 37 1.57 5.26 -9.66
CA ALA A 37 0.69 4.69 -10.66
C ALA A 37 -0.18 5.73 -11.40
N ARG A 38 -0.07 7.02 -11.07
CA ARG A 38 -0.91 8.10 -11.62
C ARG A 38 -1.07 8.08 -13.16
N PRO A 39 -0.04 7.77 -13.98
CA PRO A 39 -0.22 7.66 -15.43
C PRO A 39 -1.29 6.63 -15.87
N LEU A 40 -1.52 5.57 -15.08
CA LEU A 40 -2.52 4.54 -15.38
C LEU A 40 -3.97 5.04 -15.21
N PHE A 41 -4.16 6.07 -14.38
CA PHE A 41 -5.45 6.69 -14.08
C PHE A 41 -5.78 7.86 -15.02
N LYS A 42 -4.87 8.25 -15.92
CA LYS A 42 -5.11 9.32 -16.89
C LYS A 42 -6.31 8.97 -17.77
N ASP A 43 -7.26 9.90 -17.87
CA ASP A 43 -8.50 9.75 -18.65
C ASP A 43 -9.37 8.55 -18.23
N VAL A 44 -9.19 8.04 -17.01
CA VAL A 44 -10.00 6.97 -16.42
C VAL A 44 -11.10 7.59 -15.55
N PRO A 45 -12.39 7.49 -15.93
CA PRO A 45 -13.47 8.05 -15.12
C PRO A 45 -13.57 7.36 -13.76
N HIS A 46 -13.87 8.15 -12.72
CA HIS A 46 -14.14 7.64 -11.37
C HIS A 46 -15.21 6.54 -11.41
N ASN A 47 -14.98 5.44 -10.67
CA ASN A 47 -15.83 4.25 -10.61
C ASN A 47 -16.11 3.54 -11.93
N SER A 48 -15.40 3.87 -13.01
CA SER A 48 -15.39 3.01 -14.20
C SER A 48 -14.81 1.63 -13.88
N PRO A 49 -15.12 0.58 -14.66
CA PRO A 49 -14.52 -0.74 -14.45
C PRO A 49 -13.00 -0.72 -14.41
N ARG A 50 -12.36 0.13 -15.24
CA ARG A 50 -10.91 0.33 -15.24
C ARG A 50 -10.42 1.00 -13.96
N TYR A 51 -11.14 1.98 -13.43
CA TYR A 51 -10.79 2.61 -12.15
C TYR A 51 -10.81 1.60 -11.01
N VAL A 52 -11.91 0.84 -10.90
CA VAL A 52 -12.07 -0.19 -9.86
C VAL A 52 -11.03 -1.29 -10.00
N HIS A 53 -10.71 -1.72 -11.23
CA HIS A 53 -9.63 -2.66 -11.50
C HIS A 53 -8.27 -2.17 -10.99
N LEU A 54 -7.89 -0.93 -11.33
CA LEU A 54 -6.61 -0.36 -10.88
C LEU A 54 -6.55 -0.22 -9.35
N LEU A 55 -7.66 0.19 -8.73
CA LEU A 55 -7.75 0.28 -7.27
C LEU A 55 -7.61 -1.11 -6.62
N ALA A 56 -8.32 -2.11 -7.11
CA ALA A 56 -8.23 -3.48 -6.62
C ALA A 56 -6.83 -4.09 -6.80
N GLU A 57 -6.14 -3.77 -7.91
CA GLU A 57 -4.75 -4.18 -8.10
C GLU A 57 -3.82 -3.58 -7.04
N ILE A 58 -3.97 -2.29 -6.70
CA ILE A 58 -3.20 -1.66 -5.62
C ILE A 58 -3.53 -2.32 -4.28
N GLU A 59 -4.81 -2.50 -3.97
CA GLU A 59 -5.27 -3.08 -2.72
C GLU A 59 -4.73 -4.49 -2.50
N LYS A 60 -4.62 -5.32 -3.55
CA LYS A 60 -3.98 -6.66 -3.42
C LYS A 60 -2.59 -6.60 -2.80
N ARG A 61 -1.76 -5.62 -3.20
CA ARG A 61 -0.39 -5.47 -2.68
C ARG A 61 -0.40 -4.98 -1.23
N VAL A 62 -1.27 -4.01 -0.94
CA VAL A 62 -1.47 -3.49 0.42
C VAL A 62 -1.93 -4.60 1.38
N PHE A 63 -2.86 -5.45 0.94
CA PHE A 63 -3.36 -6.55 1.76
C PHE A 63 -2.36 -7.70 1.89
N ALA A 64 -1.50 -7.94 0.89
CA ALA A 64 -0.39 -8.89 1.00
C ALA A 64 0.60 -8.46 2.09
N ASP A 65 1.03 -7.20 2.09
CA ASP A 65 1.89 -6.64 3.14
C ASP A 65 1.21 -6.65 4.51
N ARG A 66 -0.08 -6.31 4.56
CA ARG A 66 -0.87 -6.34 5.79
C ARG A 66 -0.89 -7.73 6.42
N ALA A 67 -1.07 -8.76 5.61
CA ALA A 67 -1.16 -10.13 6.11
C ALA A 67 0.16 -10.62 6.71
N GLU A 68 1.29 -10.17 6.18
CA GLU A 68 2.62 -10.62 6.58
C GLU A 68 3.24 -9.81 7.71
N TYR A 69 3.18 -8.47 7.63
CA TYR A 69 4.04 -7.61 8.47
C TYR A 69 3.32 -6.87 9.59
N LEU A 70 2.00 -6.81 9.59
CA LEU A 70 1.25 -5.93 10.50
C LEU A 70 0.77 -6.72 11.72
N GLY A 71 1.12 -6.22 12.89
CA GLY A 71 0.70 -6.74 14.19
C GLY A 71 0.79 -5.67 15.27
N ASP A 72 0.62 -6.09 16.53
CA ASP A 72 0.84 -5.21 17.68
C ASP A 72 2.34 -4.94 17.85
N THR A 73 2.75 -3.68 17.72
CA THR A 73 4.15 -3.26 17.83
C THR A 73 4.76 -3.48 19.21
N ASP A 74 3.95 -3.76 20.22
CA ASP A 74 4.47 -4.14 21.53
C ASP A 74 4.99 -5.60 21.54
N PHE A 75 4.73 -6.38 20.48
CA PHE A 75 5.07 -7.80 20.35
C PHE A 75 5.87 -8.15 19.08
N VAL A 76 5.71 -7.38 18.00
CA VAL A 76 6.41 -7.62 16.73
C VAL A 76 6.95 -6.32 16.12
N ASP A 77 8.08 -6.42 15.41
CA ASP A 77 8.64 -5.28 14.69
C ASP A 77 7.90 -5.08 13.36
N VAL A 78 7.06 -4.03 13.29
CA VAL A 78 6.40 -3.64 12.04
C VAL A 78 7.32 -2.70 11.25
N PRO A 79 7.75 -3.04 10.02
CA PRO A 79 8.71 -2.27 9.24
C PRO A 79 8.06 -1.05 8.54
N VAL A 80 7.35 -0.19 9.29
CA VAL A 80 6.58 0.97 8.78
C VAL A 80 7.40 1.83 7.80
N GLY A 81 8.65 2.17 8.16
CA GLY A 81 9.51 3.00 7.33
C GLY A 81 9.86 2.35 5.98
N ARG A 82 10.09 1.03 5.96
CA ARG A 82 10.39 0.29 4.71
C ARG A 82 9.14 0.16 3.84
N LEU A 83 7.98 -0.05 4.47
CA LEU A 83 6.69 -0.20 3.79
C LEU A 83 6.16 1.11 3.20
N LEU A 84 6.66 2.26 3.67
CA LEU A 84 6.35 3.60 3.14
C LEU A 84 7.52 4.24 2.38
N ASP A 85 8.61 3.50 2.17
CA ASP A 85 9.76 3.99 1.42
C ASP A 85 9.36 4.31 -0.04
N PRO A 86 9.73 5.46 -0.61
CA PRO A 86 9.35 5.82 -1.97
C PRO A 86 9.81 4.81 -3.04
N GLN A 87 11.00 4.21 -2.88
CA GLN A 87 11.47 3.19 -3.82
C GLN A 87 10.66 1.91 -3.70
N TYR A 88 10.26 1.54 -2.48
CA TYR A 88 9.36 0.41 -2.24
C TYR A 88 8.00 0.62 -2.93
N LEU A 89 7.36 1.76 -2.68
CA LEU A 89 6.05 2.11 -3.25
C LEU A 89 6.10 2.17 -4.79
N MET A 90 7.18 2.69 -5.36
CA MET A 90 7.40 2.70 -6.81
C MET A 90 7.53 1.28 -7.39
N ARG A 91 8.24 0.36 -6.72
CA ARG A 91 8.31 -1.04 -7.15
C ARG A 91 6.94 -1.70 -7.14
N GLN A 92 6.15 -1.49 -6.09
CA GLN A 92 4.78 -2.00 -6.00
C GLN A 92 3.89 -1.46 -7.13
N ALA A 93 3.98 -0.15 -7.42
CA ALA A 93 3.26 0.47 -8.52
C ALA A 93 3.65 -0.09 -9.91
N THR A 94 4.93 -0.39 -10.10
CA THR A 94 5.45 -0.94 -11.37
C THR A 94 4.98 -2.39 -11.60
N ALA A 95 4.69 -3.13 -10.53
CA ALA A 95 4.21 -4.51 -10.59
C ALA A 95 2.70 -4.64 -10.86
N LEU A 96 1.95 -3.54 -10.97
CA LEU A 96 0.51 -3.56 -11.27
C LEU A 96 0.26 -4.07 -12.69
N LYS A 97 -0.79 -4.88 -12.87
CA LYS A 97 -1.24 -5.32 -14.20
C LYS A 97 -2.44 -4.49 -14.66
N PRO A 98 -2.27 -3.49 -15.55
CA PRO A 98 -3.35 -2.55 -15.87
C PRO A 98 -4.45 -3.13 -16.76
N ALA A 99 -4.17 -4.25 -17.45
CA ALA A 99 -5.08 -4.85 -18.43
C ALA A 99 -5.50 -6.30 -18.08
N ALA A 100 -5.06 -6.83 -16.94
CA ALA A 100 -5.39 -8.18 -16.49
C ALA A 100 -5.39 -8.23 -14.97
N ILE A 101 -6.23 -9.10 -14.41
CA ILE A 101 -6.26 -9.35 -12.97
C ILE A 101 -4.96 -10.09 -12.58
N SER A 102 -4.19 -9.54 -11.65
CA SER A 102 -3.05 -10.26 -11.09
C SER A 102 -3.53 -11.50 -10.36
N ASP A 103 -2.82 -12.60 -10.57
CA ASP A 103 -3.07 -13.84 -9.84
C ASP A 103 -2.75 -13.63 -8.35
N THR A 104 -3.71 -13.99 -7.51
CA THR A 104 -3.62 -13.76 -6.06
C THR A 104 -2.52 -14.63 -5.45
N GLY A 105 -2.32 -15.86 -5.94
CA GLY A 105 -1.31 -16.78 -5.41
C GLY A 105 0.12 -16.29 -5.62
N SER A 106 0.37 -15.49 -6.66
CA SER A 106 1.67 -14.91 -6.98
C SER A 106 1.85 -13.46 -6.50
N THR A 107 0.82 -12.83 -5.91
CA THR A 107 0.91 -11.47 -5.34
C THR A 107 1.28 -11.57 -3.85
N GLY A 108 2.54 -11.93 -3.59
CA GLY A 108 3.10 -12.06 -2.24
C GLY A 108 3.45 -10.70 -1.59
N PRO A 109 3.86 -10.73 -0.32
CA PRO A 109 4.28 -9.54 0.41
C PRO A 109 5.59 -8.99 -0.19
N GLY A 110 5.79 -7.67 -0.13
CA GLY A 110 6.81 -7.02 -0.95
C GLY A 110 8.21 -6.90 -0.34
N LEU A 111 8.38 -7.26 0.93
CA LEU A 111 9.68 -7.37 1.60
C LEU A 111 10.00 -8.85 1.86
N GLU A 112 11.18 -9.14 2.40
CA GLU A 112 11.46 -10.49 2.91
C GLU A 112 10.66 -10.73 4.20
N SER A 113 10.12 -11.94 4.36
CA SER A 113 9.46 -12.36 5.61
C SER A 113 10.48 -12.44 6.74
N HIS A 114 10.03 -12.15 7.95
CA HIS A 114 10.84 -12.29 9.17
C HIS A 114 10.98 -13.75 9.65
N GLN A 115 10.28 -14.72 9.03
CA GLN A 115 10.22 -16.12 9.46
C GLN A 115 11.19 -17.07 8.72
N THR A 116 12.41 -16.62 8.41
CA THR A 116 13.51 -17.51 7.99
C THR A 116 14.44 -17.86 9.12
#